data_AF-A0A3E4KEY7-F1
#
_entry.id   AF-A0A3E4KEY7-F1
#
_cell.length_a   1.000
_cell.length_b   1.000
_cell.length_c   1.000
_cell.angle_alpha   90.00
_cell.angle_beta   90.00
_cell.angle_gamma   90.00
#
_symmetry.space_group_name_H-M   'P 1'
#
loop_
_entity.id
_entity.type
_entity.pdbx_description
1 polymer ?
#
loop_
_entity_poly.entity_id
_entity_poly.type
_entity_poly.pdbx_seq_one_letter_code
_entity_poly.pdbx_strand_id
1 'polypeptide(L)'
;MNNSSHIQSNSNKSCARKRDYRLVVDGKYNRKAIMQRAWAFMKVYKGYTLKSALRQAWIDAILAMEDYNYSQNIKPHLPKSGLTMKSLYANPTGDMANGYATR
;
A
#
# COMPACT_ATOMS: atom_id res chain seq x y z
N MET A 1 1.70 16.05 30.75
CA MET A 1 3.07 16.33 30.27
C MET A 1 3.46 15.14 29.40
N ASN A 2 3.61 15.39 28.10
CA ASN A 2 3.56 14.37 27.05
C ASN A 2 4.99 14.06 26.60
N ASN A 3 5.44 12.81 26.74
CA ASN A 3 6.72 12.38 26.18
C ASN A 3 6.46 11.34 25.09
N SER A 4 6.15 11.82 23.88
CA SER A 4 6.10 10.98 22.68
C SER A 4 7.48 11.00 22.02
N SER A 5 8.29 9.99 22.28
CA SER A 5 9.62 9.82 21.69
C SER A 5 9.50 9.53 20.19
N HIS A 6 9.69 10.57 19.37
CA HIS A 6 9.86 10.46 17.93
C HIS A 6 11.22 9.82 17.63
N ILE A 7 11.24 8.50 17.46
CA ILE A 7 12.44 7.77 17.02
C ILE A 7 12.66 8.09 15.54
N GLN A 8 13.54 9.05 15.25
CA GLN A 8 14.05 9.27 13.90
C GLN A 8 15.07 8.18 13.59
N SER A 9 14.73 7.29 12.66
CA SER A 9 15.65 6.31 12.12
C SER A 9 16.74 7.02 11.31
N ASN A 10 17.89 7.26 11.95
CA ASN A 10 19.08 7.77 11.28
C ASN A 10 19.62 6.69 10.32
N SER A 11 19.18 6.72 9.06
CA SER A 11 19.78 5.91 8.01
C SER A 11 20.94 6.68 7.39
N ASN A 12 22.15 6.41 7.91
CA ASN A 12 23.40 6.79 7.27
C ASN A 12 23.36 6.35 5.80
N LYS A 13 23.31 7.33 4.90
CA LYS A 13 23.24 7.11 3.44
C LYS A 13 24.60 6.62 2.94
N SER A 14 24.78 5.31 2.87
CA SER A 14 25.86 4.74 2.07
C SER A 14 25.67 5.14 0.60
N CYS A 15 26.76 5.51 -0.09
CA CYS A 15 26.78 5.93 -1.50
C CYS A 15 26.37 4.83 -2.50
N ALA A 16 26.03 3.63 -2.02
CA ALA A 16 25.46 2.56 -2.82
C ALA A 16 23.98 2.86 -3.09
N ARG A 17 23.64 3.23 -4.33
CA ARG A 17 22.24 3.38 -4.76
C ARG A 17 21.49 2.10 -4.41
N LYS A 18 20.52 2.17 -3.48
CA LYS A 18 19.74 1.01 -3.04
C LYS A 18 19.14 0.31 -4.26
N ARG A 19 19.36 -1.00 -4.39
CA ARG A 19 18.76 -1.81 -5.45
C ARG A 19 17.26 -1.92 -5.19
N ASP A 20 16.45 -1.63 -6.20
CA ASP A 20 15.00 -1.80 -6.11
C ASP A 20 14.63 -3.24 -6.46
N TYR A 21 14.21 -3.99 -5.45
CA TYR A 21 13.81 -5.39 -5.56
C TYR A 21 12.30 -5.58 -5.76
N ARG A 22 11.51 -4.49 -5.81
CA ARG A 22 10.08 -4.58 -6.08
C ARG A 22 9.87 -5.09 -7.51
N LEU A 23 9.05 -6.13 -7.66
CA LEU A 23 8.75 -6.73 -8.97
C LEU A 23 7.86 -5.85 -9.83
N VAL A 24 7.02 -5.03 -9.18
CA VAL A 24 6.13 -4.06 -9.82
C VAL A 24 6.39 -2.69 -9.20
N VAL A 25 6.55 -1.70 -10.07
CA VAL A 25 6.74 -0.29 -9.71
C VAL A 25 5.82 0.53 -10.59
N ASP A 26 4.93 1.31 -9.98
CA ASP A 26 3.98 2.19 -10.65
C ASP A 26 3.16 1.47 -11.74
N GLY A 27 2.71 0.25 -11.45
CA GLY A 27 1.93 -0.58 -12.37
C GLY A 27 2.73 -1.17 -13.54
N LYS A 28 4.06 -1.11 -13.50
CA LYS A 28 4.94 -1.68 -14.53
C LYS A 28 5.87 -2.73 -13.93
N TYR A 29 6.12 -3.79 -14.69
CA TYR A 29 7.09 -4.81 -14.30
C TYR A 29 8.52 -4.27 -14.27
N ASN A 30 9.19 -4.42 -13.13
CA ASN A 30 10.60 -4.13 -12.97
C ASN A 30 11.42 -5.35 -13.40
N ARG A 31 11.74 -5.44 -14.69
CA ARG A 31 12.50 -6.56 -15.27
C ARG A 31 13.85 -6.80 -14.60
N LYS A 32 14.50 -5.74 -14.07
CA LYS A 32 15.77 -5.87 -13.34
C LYS A 32 15.58 -6.62 -12.03
N ALA A 33 14.52 -6.31 -11.27
CA ALA A 33 14.17 -7.04 -10.06
C ALA A 33 13.78 -8.50 -10.36
N ILE A 34 13.05 -8.75 -11.45
CA ILE A 34 12.67 -10.10 -11.88
C ILE A 34 13.92 -10.94 -12.19
N MET A 35 14.87 -10.39 -12.95
CA MET A 35 16.13 -11.08 -13.24
C MET A 35 16.98 -11.31 -11.98
N GLN A 36 17.01 -10.34 -11.06
CA GLN A 36 17.70 -10.50 -9.78
C GLN A 36 17.07 -11.60 -8.93
N ARG A 37 15.73 -11.70 -8.91
CA ARG A 37 15.01 -12.77 -8.23
C ARG A 37 15.27 -14.13 -8.88
N ALA A 38 15.28 -14.20 -10.22
CA ALA A 38 15.65 -15.42 -10.94
C ALA A 38 17.09 -15.86 -10.60
N TRP A 39 18.03 -14.92 -10.53
CA TRP A 39 19.40 -15.23 -10.13
C TRP A 39 19.48 -15.73 -8.68
N ALA A 40 18.72 -15.14 -7.76
CA ALA A 40 18.62 -15.63 -6.39
C ALA A 40 18.07 -17.07 -6.35
N PHE A 41 17.03 -17.39 -7.12
CA PHE A 41 16.52 -18.77 -7.24
C PHE A 41 17.59 -19.76 -7.72
N MET A 42 18.39 -19.39 -8.72
CA MET A 42 19.50 -20.24 -9.18
C MET A 42 20.57 -20.48 -8.11
N LYS A 43 20.78 -19.51 -7.21
CA LYS A 43 21.80 -19.63 -6.14
C LYS A 43 21.30 -20.46 -4.97
N VAL A 44 20.03 -20.34 -4.62
CA VAL A 44 19.43 -21.06 -3.47
C VAL A 44 19.11 -22.51 -3.83
N TYR A 45 18.55 -22.76 -5.01
CA TYR A 45 18.07 -24.07 -5.41
C TYR A 45 19.06 -24.77 -6.36
N LYS A 46 19.75 -25.79 -5.87
CA LYS A 46 20.63 -26.64 -6.70
C LYS A 46 19.79 -27.36 -7.77
N GLY A 47 20.19 -27.24 -9.03
CA GLY A 47 19.51 -27.85 -10.18
C GLY A 47 18.53 -26.93 -10.92
N TYR A 48 18.30 -25.70 -10.43
CA TYR A 48 17.53 -24.73 -11.19
C TYR A 48 18.33 -24.21 -12.38
N THR A 49 17.78 -24.38 -13.58
CA THR A 49 18.28 -23.73 -14.79
C THR A 49 17.84 -22.27 -14.81
N LEU A 50 18.51 -21.42 -15.60
CA LEU A 50 18.07 -20.04 -15.79
C LEU A 50 16.62 -19.98 -16.28
N LYS A 51 16.21 -20.91 -17.15
CA LYS A 51 14.83 -20.99 -17.66
C LYS A 51 13.82 -21.25 -16.55
N SER A 52 14.07 -22.24 -15.69
CA SER A 52 13.14 -22.57 -14.60
C SER A 52 13.09 -21.45 -13.55
N ALA A 53 14.25 -20.90 -13.20
CA ALA A 53 14.35 -19.78 -12.27
C ALA A 53 13.66 -18.51 -12.79
N LEU A 54 13.84 -18.20 -14.08
CA LEU A 54 13.19 -17.07 -14.72
C LEU A 54 11.68 -17.27 -14.81
N ARG A 55 11.21 -18.48 -15.13
CA ARG A 55 9.78 -18.82 -15.12
C ARG A 55 9.18 -18.59 -13.73
N GLN A 56 9.86 -19.04 -12.67
CA GLN A 56 9.39 -18.84 -11.30
C GLN A 56 9.35 -17.35 -10.92
N ALA A 57 10.40 -16.59 -11.23
CA ALA A 57 10.43 -15.16 -10.97
C ALA A 57 9.35 -14.37 -11.74
N TRP A 58 8.97 -14.83 -12.93
CA TRP A 58 7.86 -14.25 -13.69
C TRP A 58 6.49 -14.55 -13.06
N ILE A 59 6.27 -15.76 -12.54
CA ILE A 59 5.04 -16.11 -11.83
C ILE A 59 4.87 -15.20 -10.61
N ASP A 60 5.93 -15.04 -9.82
CA ASP A 60 5.91 -14.13 -8.67
C ASP A 60 5.65 -12.67 -9.07
N ALA A 61 6.14 -12.25 -10.25
CA ALA A 61 5.92 -10.89 -10.74
C ALA A 61 4.46 -10.67 -11.15
N ILE A 62 3.82 -11.67 -11.77
CA ILE A 62 2.40 -11.64 -12.13
C ILE A 62 1.55 -11.53 -10.86
N LEU A 63 1.82 -12.36 -9.84
CA LEU A 63 1.19 -12.26 -8.52
C LEU A 63 1.34 -10.87 -7.91
N ALA A 64 2.56 -10.30 -7.95
CA ALA A 64 2.78 -8.94 -7.45
C ALA A 64 2.04 -7.86 -8.26
N MET A 65 1.75 -8.09 -9.55
CA MET A 65 0.94 -7.18 -10.36
C MET A 65 -0.55 -7.31 -10.03
N GLU A 66 -1.02 -8.53 -9.76
CA GLU A 66 -2.39 -8.78 -9.28
C GLU A 66 -2.62 -8.11 -7.93
N ASP A 67 -1.69 -8.27 -6.98
CA ASP A 67 -1.71 -7.58 -5.68
C ASP A 67 -1.70 -6.06 -5.84
N TYR A 68 -0.86 -5.55 -6.74
CA TYR A 68 -0.84 -4.12 -7.05
C TYR A 68 -2.20 -3.65 -7.57
N ASN A 69 -2.77 -4.33 -8.57
CA ASN A 69 -4.06 -3.99 -9.17
C ASN A 69 -5.21 -4.08 -8.17
N TYR A 70 -5.19 -5.10 -7.30
CA TYR A 70 -6.13 -5.25 -6.21
C TYR A 70 -6.01 -4.06 -5.25
N SER A 71 -4.80 -3.71 -4.78
CA SER A 71 -4.57 -2.54 -3.92
C SER A 71 -5.02 -1.21 -4.55
N GLN A 72 -4.90 -1.08 -5.88
CA GLN A 72 -5.38 0.12 -6.58
C GLN A 72 -6.91 0.16 -6.68
N ASN A 73 -7.58 -0.99 -6.80
CA ASN A 73 -9.04 -1.11 -6.85
C ASN A 73 -9.72 -0.94 -5.49
N ILE A 74 -9.08 -1.36 -4.39
CA ILE A 74 -9.60 -1.19 -3.03
C ILE A 74 -9.19 0.16 -2.44
N LYS A 75 -8.68 1.13 -3.23
CA LYS A 75 -8.63 2.50 -2.72
C LYS A 75 -10.06 2.83 -2.27
N PRO A 76 -10.30 3.04 -0.95
CA PRO A 76 -11.62 3.44 -0.55
C PRO A 76 -11.85 4.74 -1.29
N HIS A 77 -12.95 4.82 -2.05
CA HIS A 77 -13.51 6.09 -2.42
C HIS A 77 -14.02 6.74 -1.13
N LEU A 78 -13.11 7.09 -0.22
CA LEU A 78 -13.38 7.97 0.89
C LEU A 78 -13.92 9.23 0.23
N PRO A 79 -15.21 9.56 0.44
CA PRO A 79 -15.73 10.78 -0.13
C PRO A 79 -14.83 11.92 0.38
N LYS A 80 -14.39 12.79 -0.53
CA LYS A 80 -13.59 13.99 -0.21
C LYS A 80 -14.35 15.00 0.67
N SER A 81 -15.56 14.68 1.12
CA SER A 81 -16.31 15.48 2.06
C SER A 81 -15.85 15.13 3.48
N GLY A 82 -15.34 16.14 4.19
CA GLY A 82 -14.93 16.03 5.57
C GLY A 82 -16.05 15.54 6.48
N LEU A 83 -16.09 14.23 6.71
CA LEU A 83 -16.82 13.62 7.82
C LEU A 83 -16.05 13.95 9.09
N THR A 84 -16.28 15.16 9.61
CA THR A 84 -15.83 15.52 10.94
C THR A 84 -16.66 14.73 11.96
N MET A 85 -16.05 14.30 13.06
CA MET A 85 -16.73 13.57 14.14
C MET A 85 -18.03 14.24 14.61
N LYS A 86 -18.19 15.55 14.39
CA LYS A 86 -19.40 16.32 14.70
C LYS A 86 -20.63 15.92 13.86
N SER A 87 -20.48 15.47 12.62
CA SER A 87 -21.63 15.12 11.77
C SER A 87 -22.26 13.77 12.13
N LEU A 88 -21.47 12.88 12.73
CA LEU A 88 -21.93 11.56 13.18
C LEU A 88 -22.74 11.63 14.48
N TYR A 89 -22.57 12.71 15.26
CA TYR A 89 -23.30 12.99 16.50
C TYR A 89 -24.31 14.14 16.35
N ALA A 90 -24.62 14.56 15.12
CA ALA A 90 -25.74 15.49 14.89
C ALA A 90 -27.04 14.74 15.18
N ASN A 91 -27.54 14.87 16.41
CA ASN A 91 -28.77 14.29 16.93
C ASN A 91 -29.95 14.43 15.92
N PRO A 92 -30.72 13.36 15.65
CA PRO A 92 -31.94 13.45 14.86
C PRO A 92 -33.19 13.83 15.70
N THR A 93 -33.04 14.42 16.89
CA THR A 93 -34.20 14.62 17.77
C THR A 93 -34.07 15.85 18.65
N GLY A 94 -35.01 16.79 18.47
CA GLY A 94 -35.41 17.72 19.52
C GLY A 94 -35.36 19.21 19.19
N ASP A 95 -36.07 19.68 18.16
CA ASP A 95 -36.54 21.08 18.08
C ASP A 95 -37.95 21.12 17.43
N MET A 96 -38.91 20.43 18.04
CA MET A 96 -40.35 20.76 17.91
C MET A 96 -40.75 21.59 19.13
N ALA A 97 -40.12 22.75 19.30
CA ALA A 97 -40.45 23.71 20.34
C ALA A 97 -40.56 25.09 19.71
N ASN A 98 -41.64 25.33 18.95
CA ASN A 98 -42.20 26.67 18.67
C ASN A 98 -43.57 26.51 18.00
N GLY A 99 -44.64 26.77 18.75
CA GLY A 99 -45.99 26.74 18.20
C GLY A 99 -47.10 27.05 19.19
N TYR A 100 -46.90 28.01 20.11
CA TYR A 100 -48.06 28.70 20.69
C TYR A 100 -48.56 29.70 19.66
N ALA A 101 -49.74 29.49 19.09
CA ALA A 101 -50.58 30.55 18.56
C ALA A 101 -52.04 30.10 18.49
N THR A 102 -52.79 30.58 19.48
CA THR A 102 -54.24 30.62 19.57
C THR A 102 -54.82 31.43 18.39
N ARG A 103 -55.73 30.87 17.60
CA ARG A 103 -57.07 31.43 17.32
C ARG A 103 -57.93 30.46 16.53
#